data_AF-A0A0C3KTN1-F1
#
_entry.id   AF-A0A0C3KTN1-F1
#
_cell.length_a   1.000
_cell.length_b   1.000
_cell.length_c   1.000
_cell.angle_alpha   90.00
_cell.angle_beta   90.00
_cell.angle_gamma   90.00
#
_symmetry.space_group_name_H-M   'P 1'
#
loop_
_entity.id
_entity.type
_entity.pdbx_description
1 polymer ?
#
loop_
_entity_poly.entity_id
_entity_poly.type
_entity_poly.pdbx_seq_one_letter_code
_entity_poly.pdbx_strand_id
1 'polypeptide(L)' 'DCILQTPDGTEFKVVKAILYLGSTIFRDMFDIPQASNASENQADLPVVPVEEDSETMQTLL' A
#
# COMPACT_ATOMS: atom_id res chain seq x y z
N ASP A 1 6.98 7.26 -1.77
CA ASP A 1 5.53 7.20 -1.43
C ASP A 1 4.87 6.10 -2.24
N CYS A 2 3.73 5.55 -1.78
CA CYS A 2 2.98 4.53 -2.51
C CYS A 2 1.47 4.67 -2.23
N ILE A 3 0.66 3.97 -3.01
CA ILE A 3 -0.79 3.87 -2.79
C ILE A 3 -1.08 2.46 -2.27
N LEU A 4 -1.77 2.34 -1.14
CA LEU A 4 -2.36 1.08 -0.70
C LEU A 4 -3.81 1.04 -1.21
N GLN A 5 -4.18 -0.02 -1.91
CA GLN A 5 -5.53 -0.19 -2.43
C GLN A 5 -6.21 -1.36 -1.73
N THR A 6 -7.36 -1.10 -1.13
CA THR A 6 -8.16 -2.11 -0.44
C THR A 6 -9.08 -2.86 -1.40
N PRO A 7 -9.64 -4.02 -1.01
CA PRO A 7 -10.51 -4.82 -1.88
C PRO A 7 -11.79 -4.10 -2.33
N ASP A 8 -12.27 -3.12 -1.56
CA ASP A 8 -13.41 -2.25 -1.92
C ASP A 8 -13.03 -1.11 -2.88
N GLY A 9 -11.76 -1.03 -3.31
CA GLY A 9 -11.25 -0.04 -4.25
C GLY A 9 -10.88 1.29 -3.62
N THR A 10 -10.87 1.39 -2.29
CA THR A 10 -10.43 2.59 -1.57
C THR A 10 -8.91 2.70 -1.64
N GLU A 11 -8.42 3.90 -1.96
CA GLU A 11 -6.99 4.17 -2.15
C GLU A 11 -6.45 5.08 -1.05
N PHE A 12 -5.38 4.61 -0.38
CA PHE A 12 -4.68 5.35 0.66
C PHE A 12 -3.30 5.74 0.17
N LYS A 13 -3.06 7.05 0.04
CA LYS A 13 -1.73 7.57 -0.27
C LYS A 13 -0.89 7.63 1.00
N VAL A 14 0.19 6.84 1.04
CA VAL A 14 1.02 6.69 2.23
C VAL A 14 2.49 6.96 1.96
N VAL A 15 3.20 7.40 2.99
CA VAL A 15 4.66 7.53 2.95
C VAL A 15 5.28 6.19 3.33
N LYS A 16 5.72 5.42 2.32
CA LYS A 16 6.32 4.07 2.49
C LYS A 16 7.35 4.01 3.62
N ALA A 17 8.20 5.04 3.76
CA ALA A 17 9.24 5.08 4.78
C ALA A 17 8.70 5.09 6.22
N ILE A 18 7.57 5.76 6.48
CA ILE A 18 6.97 5.81 7.82
C ILE A 18 6.46 4.42 8.20
N LEU A 19 5.72 3.78 7.30
CA LEU A 19 5.19 2.43 7.52
C LEU A 19 6.29 1.37 7.62
N TYR A 20 7.34 1.48 6.80
CA TYR A 20 8.51 0.60 6.83
C TYR A 20 9.25 0.66 8.18
N LEU A 21 9.34 1.85 8.79
CA LEU A 21 10.00 2.04 10.08
C LEU A 21 9.08 1.72 11.27
N GLY A 22 7.78 2.01 11.14
CA GLY A 22 6.80 1.88 12.21
C GLY A 22 6.20 0.48 12.37
N SER A 23 6.27 -0.37 11.33
CA SER A 23 5.67 -1.71 11.34
C SER A 23 6.55 -2.73 10.65
N THR A 24 6.85 -3.82 11.36
CA THR A 24 7.59 -4.95 10.77
C THR A 24 6.77 -5.63 9.68
N ILE A 25 5.44 -5.63 9.78
CA ILE A 25 4.55 -6.22 8.78
C ILE A 25 4.65 -5.46 7.46
N PHE A 26 4.54 -4.13 7.49
CA PHE A 26 4.67 -3.32 6.28
C PHE A 26 6.08 -3.38 5.70
N ARG A 27 7.12 -3.43 6.54
CA ARG A 27 8.49 -3.67 6.08
C ARG A 27 8.60 -4.97 5.28
N ASP A 28 8.17 -6.08 5.88
CA ASP A 28 8.31 -7.40 5.27
C ASP A 28 7.46 -7.48 3.98
N MET A 29 6.25 -6.92 3.98
CA MET A 29 5.39 -6.79 2.81
C MET A 29 6.07 -6.03 1.65
N PHE A 30 6.73 -4.91 1.96
CA PHE A 30 7.39 -4.06 0.98
C PHE A 30 8.70 -4.62 0.42
N ASP A 31 9.33 -5.56 1.13
CA ASP A 31 10.55 -6.25 0.70
C ASP A 31 10.21 -7.47 -0.18
N ILE A 32 8.97 -7.96 -0.16
CA ILE A 32 8.50 -9.01 -1.08
C ILE A 32 8.37 -8.40 -2.50
N PRO A 33 9.08 -8.95 -3.50
CA PRO A 33 8.94 -8.51 -4.88
C PRO A 33 7.51 -8.81 -5.38
N GLN A 34 6.68 -7.77 -5.44
CA GLN A 34 5.35 -7.86 -6.02
C GLN A 34 5.47 -8.06 -7.53
N ALA A 35 4.73 -9.00 -8.10
CA ALA A 35 4.62 -9.11 -9.56
C ALA A 35 4.07 -7.77 -10.08
N SER A 36 4.83 -7.12 -10.97
CA SER A 36 4.58 -5.77 -11.47
C SER A 36 3.27 -5.67 -12.26
N ASN A 37 2.13 -5.74 -11.59
CA ASN A 37 0.85 -5.27 -12.12
C ASN A 37 0.75 -3.76 -11.93
N ALA A 38 1.86 -3.04 -12.15
CA ALA A 38 1.87 -1.60 -12.28
C ALA A 38 1.05 -1.29 -13.53
N SER A 39 -0.27 -1.19 -13.36
CA SER A 39 -1.11 -0.55 -14.34
C SER A 39 -0.65 0.89 -14.33
N GLU A 40 0.23 1.20 -15.27
CA GLU A 40 0.70 2.55 -15.57
C GLU A 40 -0.52 3.37 -15.97
N ASN A 41 -1.21 3.98 -15.00
CA ASN A 41 -2.12 5.06 -15.33
C ASN A 41 -2.08 6.20 -14.31
N GLN A 42 -1.58 7.30 -14.85
CA GLN A 42 -1.83 8.71 -14.60
C GLN A 42 -1.23 9.46 -13.40
N ALA A 43 -0.50 8.84 -12.46
CA ALA A 43 0.25 9.60 -11.44
C ALA A 43 1.37 8.83 -10.71
N ASP A 44 2.39 8.32 -11.41
CA ASP A 44 3.78 8.01 -10.95
C ASP A 44 4.06 7.26 -9.60
N LEU A 45 3.06 6.77 -8.87
CA LEU A 45 3.26 6.06 -7.60
C LEU A 45 2.85 4.59 -7.70
N PRO A 46 3.65 3.66 -7.14
CA PRO A 46 3.29 2.25 -7.15
C PRO A 46 2.03 2.00 -6.31
N VAL A 47 1.07 1.30 -6.90
CA VAL A 47 -0.13 0.81 -6.21
C VAL A 47 0.17 -0.58 -5.68
N VAL A 48 -0.09 -0.78 -4.38
CA VAL A 48 0.10 -2.05 -3.68
C VAL A 48 -1.26 -2.51 -3.17
N PRO A 49 -1.81 -3.61 -3.69
CA PRO A 49 -3.06 -4.15 -3.17
C PRO A 49 -2.84 -4.71 -1.76
N VAL A 50 -3.81 -4.49 -0.88
CA VAL A 50 -3.88 -5.06 0.48
C VAL A 50 -5.15 -5.90 0.62
N GLU A 51 -5.17 -6.84 1.57
CA GLU A 51 -6.35 -7.69 1.80
C GLU A 51 -7.28 -7.11 2.87
N GLU A 52 -6.78 -6.17 3.67
CA GLU A 52 -7.52 -5.45 4.69
C GLU A 52 -8.56 -4.49 4.07
N ASP A 53 -9.71 -4.40 4.71
CA ASP A 53 -10.79 -3.50 4.30
C ASP A 53 -10.47 -2.03 4.62
N SER A 54 -11.23 -1.11 4.02
CA SER A 54 -11.03 0.32 4.18
C SER A 54 -11.23 0.85 5.60
N GLU A 55 -12.11 0.27 6.42
CA GLU A 55 -12.32 0.68 7.82
C GLU A 55 -11.12 0.30 8.69
N THR A 56 -10.61 -0.92 8.48
CA THR A 56 -9.38 -1.39 9.12
C THR A 56 -8.19 -0.52 8.73
N MET A 57 -8.00 -0.25 7.43
CA MET A 57 -6.89 0.58 6.93
C MET A 57 -6.99 2.03 7.41
N GLN A 58 -8.19 2.60 7.49
CA GLN A 58 -8.41 3.94 8.02
C GLN A 58 -8.05 4.06 9.51
N THR A 59 -8.24 2.99 10.28
CA THR A 59 -7.89 2.98 11.72
C THR A 59 -6.38 2.82 11.93
N LEU A 60 -5.70 2.14 11.02
CA LEU A 60 -4.26 1.84 11.11
C LEU A 60 -3.35 2.98 10.61
N LEU A 61 -3.82 3.79 9.66
CA LEU A 61 -3.07 4.86 9.01
C LEU A 61 -3.29 6.24 9.67
#